data_AF-A0A2G2K371-F1
#
_entry.id   AF-A0A2G2K371-F1
#
_cell.length_a   1.000
_cell.length_b   1.000
_cell.length_c   1.000
_cell.angle_alpha   90.00
_cell.angle_beta   90.00
_cell.angle_gamma   90.00
#
_symmetry.space_group_name_H-M   'P 1'
#
loop_
_entity.id
_entity.type
_entity.pdbx_description
1 polymer ?
#
loop_
_entity_poly.entity_id
_entity_poly.type
_entity_poly.pdbx_seq_one_letter_code
_entity_poly.pdbx_strand_id
1 'polypeptide(L)'
;MTTKTKAMKILSNLFKKKESSIEKLKIECLSRIKIIEEYKLLSLQGKYEVFICCSFLALHSSSFSNDLKISYVNLVLDSMTDFKIDKSRDEMMSIINSRIQFYDSEMSLFFKSEGKHILGKIYNIFYEEPLSQHPNFSQNLPEILPFTMSFMDLMRESKLDV
;
A
#
# COMPACT_ATOMS: atom_id res chain seq x y z
N MET A 1 0.64 -38.74 -34.44
CA MET A 1 -0.40 -37.91 -33.80
C MET A 1 0.16 -37.26 -32.51
N THR A 2 1.32 -36.61 -32.56
CA THR A 2 2.10 -36.25 -31.34
C THR A 2 2.81 -34.88 -31.39
N THR A 3 2.80 -34.19 -32.53
CA THR A 3 3.52 -32.91 -32.71
C THR A 3 2.72 -31.69 -32.22
N LYS A 4 1.38 -31.71 -32.34
CA LYS A 4 0.50 -30.62 -31.88
C LYS A 4 0.55 -30.41 -30.36
N THR A 5 0.59 -31.48 -29.58
CA THR A 5 0.58 -31.42 -28.10
C THR A 5 1.87 -30.86 -27.53
N LYS A 6 3.01 -31.08 -28.19
CA LYS A 6 4.32 -30.56 -27.78
C LYS A 6 4.44 -29.06 -28.08
N ALA A 7 3.98 -28.62 -29.26
CA ALA A 7 3.90 -27.21 -29.62
C ALA A 7 2.96 -26.42 -28.69
N MET A 8 1.82 -27.01 -28.32
CA MET A 8 0.85 -26.39 -27.41
C MET A 8 1.36 -26.28 -25.96
N LYS A 9 2.19 -27.22 -25.49
CA LYS A 9 2.92 -27.13 -24.20
C LYS A 9 4.06 -26.11 -24.20
N ILE A 10 4.74 -25.94 -25.32
CA ILE A 10 5.81 -24.92 -25.47
C ILE A 10 5.18 -23.52 -25.54
N LEU A 11 4.08 -23.37 -26.28
CA LEU A 11 3.30 -22.12 -26.31
C LEU A 11 2.69 -21.80 -24.94
N SER A 12 2.11 -22.78 -24.22
CA SER A 12 1.59 -22.52 -22.87
C SER A 12 2.67 -22.15 -21.84
N ASN A 13 3.91 -22.64 -22.02
CA ASN A 13 5.05 -22.21 -21.22
C ASN A 13 5.65 -20.86 -21.65
N LEU A 14 5.50 -20.46 -22.91
CA LEU A 14 5.85 -19.11 -23.40
C LEU A 14 4.82 -18.05 -22.97
N PHE A 15 3.55 -18.44 -22.79
CA PHE A 15 2.47 -17.56 -22.30
C PHE A 15 2.22 -17.63 -20.79
N LYS A 16 2.96 -18.47 -20.04
CA LYS A 16 3.16 -18.24 -18.60
C LYS A 16 4.07 -17.04 -18.45
N LYS A 17 3.51 -15.85 -18.68
CA LYS A 17 4.12 -14.56 -18.38
C LYS A 17 4.60 -14.68 -16.94
N LYS A 18 5.91 -14.78 -16.73
CA LYS A 18 6.50 -14.82 -15.39
C LYS A 18 6.05 -13.53 -14.75
N GLU A 19 5.06 -13.64 -13.87
CA GLU A 19 4.48 -12.49 -13.19
C GLU A 19 5.61 -11.77 -12.49
N SER A 20 5.90 -10.56 -12.95
CA SER A 20 7.02 -9.78 -12.44
C SER A 20 6.80 -9.55 -10.95
N SER A 21 7.87 -9.53 -10.16
CA SER A 21 7.77 -9.32 -8.71
C SER A 21 6.99 -8.06 -8.34
N ILE A 22 6.98 -7.04 -9.21
CA ILE A 22 6.21 -5.80 -9.02
C ILE A 22 4.70 -5.99 -9.20
N GLU A 23 4.27 -6.85 -10.12
CA GLU A 23 2.85 -7.17 -10.32
C GLU A 23 2.29 -7.93 -9.11
N LYS A 24 3.08 -8.88 -8.58
CA LYS A 24 2.73 -9.57 -7.34
C LYS A 24 2.58 -8.62 -6.16
N LEU A 25 3.53 -7.69 -6.03
CA LEU A 25 3.47 -6.65 -5.01
C LEU A 25 2.20 -5.78 -5.17
N LYS A 26 1.86 -5.39 -6.40
CA LYS A 26 0.63 -4.65 -6.70
C LYS A 26 -0.60 -5.41 -6.21
N ILE A 27 -0.74 -6.68 -6.60
CA ILE A 27 -1.87 -7.53 -6.24
C ILE A 27 -1.97 -7.69 -4.72
N GLU A 28 -0.84 -7.92 -4.05
CA GLU A 28 -0.77 -8.03 -2.60
C GLU A 28 -1.23 -6.73 -1.91
N CYS A 29 -0.71 -5.57 -2.33
CA CYS A 29 -1.13 -4.28 -1.79
C CYS A 29 -2.64 -4.02 -2.02
N LEU A 30 -3.16 -4.37 -3.20
CA LEU A 30 -4.59 -4.25 -3.51
C LEU A 30 -5.45 -5.18 -2.64
N SER A 31 -4.99 -6.41 -2.35
CA SER A 31 -5.73 -7.31 -1.47
C SER A 31 -5.81 -6.78 -0.04
N ARG A 32 -4.75 -6.12 0.44
CA ARG A 32 -4.65 -5.58 1.79
C ARG A 32 -5.57 -4.39 2.06
N ILE A 33 -5.99 -3.67 1.01
CA ILE A 33 -7.03 -2.63 1.14
C ILE A 33 -8.30 -3.21 1.78
N LYS A 34 -8.64 -4.47 1.47
CA LYS A 34 -9.85 -5.11 1.98
C LYS A 34 -9.81 -5.27 3.50
N ILE A 35 -8.65 -5.49 4.11
CA ILE A 35 -8.48 -5.64 5.56
C ILE A 35 -8.89 -4.36 6.28
N ILE A 36 -8.45 -3.20 5.77
CA ILE A 36 -8.85 -1.89 6.31
C ILE A 36 -10.34 -1.61 6.06
N GLU A 37 -10.87 -2.05 4.91
CA GLU A 37 -12.30 -1.88 4.60
C GLU A 37 -13.24 -2.76 5.45
N GLU A 38 -12.73 -3.76 6.18
CA GLU A 38 -13.54 -4.50 7.17
C GLU A 38 -14.02 -3.60 8.31
N TYR A 39 -13.24 -2.58 8.67
CA TYR A 39 -13.63 -1.57 9.64
C TYR A 39 -14.61 -0.56 9.03
N LYS A 40 -14.23 0.07 7.91
CA LYS A 40 -15.02 1.12 7.25
C LYS A 40 -14.62 1.26 5.79
N LEU A 41 -15.62 1.41 4.92
CA LEU A 41 -15.40 1.62 3.48
C LEU A 41 -14.58 2.88 3.20
N LEU A 42 -13.66 2.76 2.26
CA LEU A 42 -12.78 3.85 1.83
C LEU A 42 -13.31 4.52 0.56
N SER A 43 -13.08 5.83 0.45
CA SER A 43 -13.18 6.52 -0.84
C SER A 43 -12.11 6.01 -1.80
N LEU A 44 -12.24 6.24 -3.12
CA LEU A 44 -11.20 5.83 -4.07
C LEU A 44 -9.82 6.42 -3.73
N GLN A 45 -9.78 7.68 -3.29
CA GLN A 45 -8.55 8.33 -2.85
C GLN A 45 -8.02 7.71 -1.54
N GLY A 46 -8.90 7.36 -0.59
CA GLY A 46 -8.52 6.64 0.63
C GLY A 46 -7.94 5.25 0.33
N LYS A 47 -8.53 4.51 -0.62
CA LYS A 47 -7.96 3.24 -1.09
C LYS A 47 -6.58 3.43 -1.70
N TYR A 48 -6.37 4.53 -2.42
CA TYR A 48 -5.06 4.85 -2.97
C TYR A 48 -4.03 5.19 -1.87
N GLU A 49 -4.43 5.90 -0.82
CA GLU A 49 -3.58 6.13 0.36
C GLU A 49 -3.19 4.83 1.07
N VAL A 50 -4.14 3.91 1.25
CA VAL A 50 -3.83 2.57 1.78
C VAL A 50 -2.88 1.81 0.86
N PHE A 51 -3.04 1.94 -0.46
CA PHE A 51 -2.12 1.35 -1.43
C PHE A 51 -0.70 1.93 -1.31
N ILE A 52 -0.55 3.25 -1.13
CA ILE A 52 0.74 3.91 -0.88
C ILE A 52 1.35 3.37 0.42
N CYS A 53 0.55 3.26 1.49
CA CYS A 53 0.98 2.71 2.78
C CYS A 53 1.46 1.26 2.64
N CYS A 54 0.65 0.38 2.05
CA CYS A 54 1.01 -1.03 1.86
C CYS A 54 2.30 -1.19 1.03
N SER A 55 2.43 -0.37 -0.01
CA SER A 55 3.62 -0.34 -0.86
C SER A 55 4.85 0.12 -0.05
N PHE A 56 4.69 1.11 0.84
CA PHE A 56 5.74 1.55 1.77
C PHE A 56 6.13 0.45 2.78
N LEU A 57 5.16 -0.26 3.34
CA LEU A 57 5.41 -1.34 4.30
C LEU A 57 6.16 -2.51 3.62
N ALA A 58 5.79 -2.84 2.39
CA ALA A 58 6.48 -3.87 1.62
C ALA A 58 7.96 -3.53 1.38
N LEU A 59 8.29 -2.25 1.10
CA LEU A 59 9.66 -1.78 0.96
C LEU A 59 10.55 -2.01 2.19
N HIS A 60 9.93 -1.95 3.37
CA HIS A 60 10.62 -2.08 4.65
C HIS A 60 10.68 -3.53 5.14
N SER A 61 10.04 -4.47 4.45
CA SER A 61 10.20 -5.88 4.76
C SER A 61 11.55 -6.41 4.23
N SER A 62 12.22 -7.21 5.04
CA SER A 62 13.58 -7.75 4.81
C SER A 62 13.72 -8.63 3.55
N SER A 63 12.61 -8.94 2.89
CA SER A 63 12.52 -9.88 1.77
C SER A 63 12.64 -9.23 0.37
N PHE A 64 12.64 -7.90 0.25
CA PHE A 64 12.65 -7.22 -1.05
C PHE A 64 14.05 -6.77 -1.50
N SER A 65 14.36 -6.99 -2.80
CA SER A 65 15.60 -6.53 -3.42
C SER A 65 15.63 -5.00 -3.60
N ASN A 66 16.83 -4.41 -3.66
CA ASN A 66 16.99 -2.96 -3.91
C ASN A 66 16.35 -2.48 -5.23
N ASP A 67 16.30 -3.33 -6.25
CA ASP A 67 15.66 -3.01 -7.54
C ASP A 67 14.15 -2.79 -7.42
N LEU A 68 13.50 -3.48 -6.47
CA LEU A 68 12.08 -3.30 -6.19
C LEU A 68 11.81 -2.00 -5.44
N LYS A 69 12.81 -1.44 -4.75
CA LYS A 69 12.71 -0.14 -4.07
C LYS A 69 12.59 1.02 -5.05
N ILE A 70 13.36 0.99 -6.15
CA ILE A 70 13.25 1.97 -7.24
C ILE A 70 11.91 1.81 -7.97
N SER A 71 11.39 0.58 -8.04
CA SER A 71 10.12 0.27 -8.71
C SER A 71 8.88 0.71 -7.92
N TYR A 72 8.99 1.02 -6.62
CA TYR A 72 7.87 1.49 -5.79
C TYR A 72 7.24 2.78 -6.32
N VAL A 73 8.05 3.80 -6.61
CA VAL A 73 7.52 5.11 -7.03
C VAL A 73 6.75 4.96 -8.34
N ASN A 74 7.31 4.20 -9.29
CA ASN A 74 6.63 3.92 -10.55
C ASN A 74 5.35 3.11 -10.35
N LEU A 75 5.39 2.07 -9.51
CA LEU A 75 4.18 1.28 -9.17
C LEU A 75 3.05 2.17 -8.63
N VAL A 76 3.38 3.06 -7.71
CA VAL A 76 2.40 3.96 -7.10
C VAL A 76 1.86 4.95 -8.13
N LEU A 77 2.71 5.62 -8.89
CA LEU A 77 2.29 6.58 -9.92
C LEU A 77 1.46 5.93 -11.02
N ASP A 78 1.87 4.74 -11.48
CA ASP A 78 1.18 4.06 -12.58
C ASP A 78 -0.18 3.51 -12.13
N SER A 79 -0.41 3.40 -10.82
CA SER A 79 -1.71 3.01 -10.26
C SER A 79 -2.68 4.18 -10.14
N MET A 80 -2.28 5.44 -10.37
CA MET A 80 -3.16 6.62 -10.26
C MET A 80 -4.45 6.50 -11.09
N THR A 81 -4.35 5.90 -12.29
CA THR A 81 -5.49 5.71 -13.19
C THR A 81 -6.51 4.73 -12.62
N ASP A 82 -6.04 3.69 -11.93
CA ASP A 82 -6.89 2.64 -11.35
C ASP A 82 -7.77 3.21 -10.23
N PHE A 83 -7.25 4.21 -9.50
CA PHE A 83 -7.94 4.91 -8.42
C PHE A 83 -8.60 6.23 -8.84
N LYS A 84 -8.56 6.59 -10.14
CA LYS A 84 -9.13 7.83 -10.70
C LYS A 84 -8.61 9.09 -10.00
N ILE A 85 -7.29 9.16 -9.78
CA ILE A 85 -6.65 10.30 -9.13
C ILE A 85 -6.51 11.47 -10.11
N ASP A 86 -7.20 12.56 -9.82
CA ASP A 86 -7.14 13.82 -10.58
C ASP A 86 -6.09 14.76 -9.99
N LYS A 87 -4.83 14.34 -10.07
CA LYS A 87 -3.65 15.15 -9.71
C LYS A 87 -2.60 14.95 -10.79
N SER A 88 -1.77 15.97 -11.02
CA SER A 88 -0.64 15.81 -11.93
C SER A 88 0.38 14.82 -11.38
N ARG A 89 1.19 14.23 -12.27
CA ARG A 89 2.26 13.31 -11.88
C ARG A 89 3.27 13.99 -10.94
N ASP A 90 3.55 15.28 -11.15
CA ASP A 90 4.47 16.07 -10.33
C ASP A 90 3.92 16.33 -8.92
N GLU A 91 2.63 16.69 -8.80
CA GLU A 91 1.96 16.79 -7.50
C GLU A 91 1.96 15.47 -6.76
N MET A 92 1.71 14.36 -7.46
CA MET A 92 1.73 13.04 -6.83
C MET A 92 3.13 12.61 -6.43
N MET A 93 4.16 12.93 -7.20
CA MET A 93 5.55 12.72 -6.79
C MET A 93 5.87 13.43 -5.48
N SER A 94 5.42 14.69 -5.35
CA SER A 94 5.57 15.44 -4.10
C SER A 94 4.87 14.75 -2.93
N ILE A 95 3.61 14.31 -3.13
CA ILE A 95 2.84 13.60 -2.10
C ILE A 95 3.52 12.28 -1.71
N ILE A 96 3.91 11.44 -2.67
CA ILE A 96 4.56 10.14 -2.41
C ILE A 96 5.84 10.32 -1.61
N ASN A 97 6.68 11.29 -1.98
CA ASN A 97 7.91 11.58 -1.24
C ASN A 97 7.62 12.04 0.20
N SER A 98 6.61 12.89 0.39
CA SER A 98 6.19 13.29 1.74
C SER A 98 5.65 12.11 2.56
N ARG A 99 4.96 11.16 1.90
CA ARG A 99 4.36 9.98 2.54
C ARG A 99 5.42 9.02 3.06
N ILE A 100 6.56 8.88 2.38
CA ILE A 100 7.66 8.04 2.88
C ILE A 100 8.13 8.53 4.26
N GLN A 101 8.41 9.84 4.39
CA GLN A 101 8.83 10.44 5.67
C GLN A 101 7.73 10.38 6.73
N PHE A 102 6.49 10.63 6.32
CA PHE A 102 5.32 10.56 7.18
C PHE A 102 5.14 9.16 7.78
N TYR A 103 5.12 8.11 6.95
CA TYR A 103 4.93 6.75 7.42
C TYR A 103 6.13 6.29 8.25
N ASP A 104 7.36 6.61 7.87
CA ASP A 104 8.54 6.29 8.70
C ASP A 104 8.44 6.89 10.11
N SER A 105 8.04 8.16 10.22
CA SER A 105 7.83 8.83 11.50
C SER A 105 6.70 8.19 12.32
N GLU A 106 5.51 8.02 11.74
CA GLU A 106 4.35 7.47 12.46
C GLU A 106 4.56 6.01 12.85
N MET A 107 5.16 5.19 11.98
CA MET A 107 5.50 3.79 12.30
C MET A 107 6.57 3.73 13.40
N SER A 108 7.60 4.57 13.33
CA SER A 108 8.63 4.64 14.38
C SER A 108 8.05 4.97 15.75
N LEU A 109 7.12 5.92 15.83
CA LEU A 109 6.41 6.25 17.07
C LEU A 109 5.53 5.09 17.53
N PHE A 110 4.81 4.46 16.61
CA PHE A 110 3.98 3.30 16.88
C PHE A 110 4.78 2.15 17.51
N PHE A 111 5.90 1.76 16.91
CA PHE A 111 6.73 0.68 17.43
C PHE A 111 7.43 1.04 18.75
N LYS A 112 7.98 2.26 18.88
CA LYS A 112 8.60 2.73 20.13
C LYS A 112 7.63 2.75 21.31
N SER A 113 6.35 2.96 21.03
CA SER A 113 5.28 2.98 22.03
C SER A 113 4.68 1.59 22.32
N GLU A 114 5.24 0.51 21.75
CA GLU A 114 4.67 -0.84 21.82
C GLU A 114 3.22 -0.91 21.31
N GLY A 115 2.91 -0.15 20.25
CA GLY A 115 1.58 -0.07 19.66
C GLY A 115 0.56 0.77 20.43
N LYS A 116 0.97 1.52 21.45
CA LYS A 116 0.10 2.43 22.23
C LYS A 116 -0.10 3.79 21.56
N HIS A 117 0.71 4.13 20.55
CA HIS A 117 0.57 5.36 19.76
C HIS A 117 -0.74 5.32 18.96
N ILE A 118 -1.51 6.39 19.08
CA ILE A 118 -2.80 6.53 18.40
C ILE A 118 -2.55 6.99 16.97
N LEU A 119 -3.05 6.22 15.99
CA LEU A 119 -2.81 6.44 14.56
C LEU A 119 -3.74 7.50 13.94
N GLY A 120 -3.97 8.62 14.66
CA GLY A 120 -4.93 9.64 14.27
C GLY A 120 -4.58 10.39 12.98
N LYS A 121 -3.29 10.55 12.66
CA LYS A 121 -2.89 11.13 11.37
C LYS A 121 -3.06 10.16 10.20
N ILE A 122 -2.83 8.86 10.43
CA ILE A 122 -3.06 7.84 9.40
C ILE A 122 -4.55 7.72 9.11
N TYR A 123 -5.38 7.73 10.17
CA TYR A 123 -6.83 7.79 10.02
C TYR A 123 -7.26 8.98 9.16
N ASN A 124 -6.73 10.19 9.46
CA ASN A 124 -7.04 11.40 8.71
C ASN A 124 -6.75 11.22 7.21
N ILE A 125 -5.58 10.72 6.82
CA ILE A 125 -5.25 10.55 5.39
C ILE A 125 -5.95 9.36 4.73
N PHE A 126 -6.48 8.40 5.49
CA PHE A 126 -7.25 7.29 4.90
C PHE A 126 -8.72 7.66 4.69
N TYR A 127 -9.30 8.40 5.64
CA TYR A 127 -10.76 8.58 5.71
C TYR A 127 -11.25 10.02 5.60
N GLU A 128 -10.47 11.02 6.01
CA GLU A 128 -10.93 12.42 6.10
C GLU A 128 -10.35 13.27 4.97
N GLU A 129 -9.02 13.32 4.86
CA GLU A 129 -8.28 14.17 3.91
C GLU A 129 -7.23 13.36 3.13
N PRO A 130 -7.65 12.36 2.33
CA PRO A 130 -6.73 11.59 1.52
C PRO A 130 -5.98 12.47 0.51
N LEU A 131 -4.71 12.15 0.29
CA LEU A 131 -3.80 12.88 -0.61
C LEU A 131 -3.55 14.34 -0.21
N SER A 132 -3.82 14.70 1.05
CA SER A 132 -3.40 15.97 1.64
C SER A 132 -1.88 16.04 1.76
N GLN A 133 -1.28 17.16 1.36
CA GLN A 133 0.15 17.40 1.56
C GLN A 133 0.52 17.56 3.03
N HIS A 134 -0.43 17.95 3.88
CA HIS A 134 -0.21 18.22 5.30
C HIS A 134 -1.21 17.41 6.13
N PRO A 135 -0.89 16.13 6.41
CA PRO A 135 -1.72 15.28 7.27
C PRO A 135 -1.97 15.93 8.63
N ASN A 136 -3.24 16.09 8.98
CA ASN A 136 -3.64 16.60 10.29
C ASN A 136 -3.97 15.44 11.23
N PHE A 137 -3.94 15.68 12.54
CA PHE A 137 -4.42 14.69 13.49
C PHE A 137 -5.95 14.77 13.57
N SER A 138 -6.63 13.66 13.25
CA SER A 138 -8.09 13.58 13.38
C SER A 138 -8.52 13.78 14.83
N GLN A 139 -9.61 14.53 15.03
CA GLN A 139 -10.20 14.75 16.35
C GLN A 139 -11.25 13.68 16.71
N ASN A 140 -11.50 12.72 15.83
CA ASN A 140 -12.56 11.73 15.99
C ASN A 140 -12.06 10.47 16.74
N LEU A 141 -11.72 10.63 18.02
CA LEU A 141 -11.21 9.53 18.86
C LEU A 141 -12.07 8.24 18.82
N PRO A 142 -13.41 8.30 18.85
CA PRO A 142 -14.25 7.11 18.73
C PRO A 142 -14.01 6.28 17.46
N GLU A 143 -13.63 6.93 16.35
CA GLU A 143 -13.31 6.25 15.10
C GLU A 143 -11.84 5.81 15.04
N ILE A 144 -10.92 6.57 15.63
CA ILE A 144 -9.49 6.30 15.55
C ILE A 144 -9.10 5.03 16.33
N LEU A 145 -9.75 4.75 17.46
CA LEU A 145 -9.46 3.56 18.26
C LEU A 145 -9.74 2.24 17.52
N PRO A 146 -10.96 1.98 16.99
CA PRO A 146 -11.21 0.77 16.21
C PRO A 146 -10.38 0.72 14.93
N PHE A 147 -10.13 1.88 14.29
CA PHE A 147 -9.20 1.96 13.16
C PHE A 147 -7.80 1.48 13.54
N THR A 148 -7.27 1.90 14.70
CA THR A 148 -5.92 1.52 15.14
C THR A 148 -5.80 -0.01 15.27
N MET A 149 -6.85 -0.69 15.75
CA MET A 149 -6.89 -2.16 15.81
C MET A 149 -6.89 -2.80 14.42
N SER A 150 -7.73 -2.33 13.49
CA SER A 150 -7.74 -2.80 12.10
C SER A 150 -6.40 -2.57 11.40
N PHE A 151 -5.74 -1.43 11.67
CA PHE A 151 -4.42 -1.15 11.16
C PHE A 151 -3.35 -2.10 11.72
N MET A 152 -3.45 -2.49 12.99
CA MET A 152 -2.55 -3.51 13.56
C MET A 152 -2.70 -4.87 12.87
N ASP A 153 -3.93 -5.26 12.48
CA ASP A 153 -4.16 -6.48 11.73
C ASP A 153 -3.54 -6.41 10.34
N LEU A 154 -3.68 -5.27 9.64
CA LEU A 154 -2.96 -5.00 8.38
C LEU A 154 -1.44 -5.17 8.55
N MET A 155 -0.86 -4.62 9.62
CA MET A 155 0.57 -4.71 9.89
C MET A 155 1.03 -6.14 10.17
N ARG A 156 0.24 -6.93 10.89
CA ARG A 156 0.53 -8.35 11.19
C ARG A 156 0.55 -9.19 9.92
N GLU A 157 -0.42 -8.99 9.03
CA GLU A 157 -0.46 -9.67 7.74
C GLU A 157 0.66 -9.22 6.80
N SER A 158 1.26 -8.05 7.08
CA SER A 158 2.31 -7.49 6.25
C SER A 158 3.66 -8.21 6.35
N LYS A 159 3.81 -9.21 7.24
CA LYS A 159 5.08 -9.89 7.57
C LYS A 159 6.22 -8.90 7.81
N LEU A 160 5.88 -7.74 8.37
CA LEU A 160 6.87 -6.97 9.08
C LEU A 160 7.15 -7.78 10.34
N ASP A 161 8.17 -8.63 10.27
CA ASP A 161 8.72 -9.27 11.47
C ASP A 161 9.16 -8.12 12.39
N VAL A 162 8.38 -7.92 13.45
CA VAL A 162 8.66 -7.01 14.57
C VAL A 162 9.69 -7.66 15.48
#